data_AF-A0A7S1J9P4-F1
#
_entry.id   AF-A0A7S1J9P4-F1
#
_cell.length_a   1.000
_cell.length_b   1.000
_cell.length_c   1.000
_cell.angle_alpha   90.00
_cell.angle_beta   90.00
_cell.angle_gamma   90.00
#
_symmetry.space_group_name_H-M   'P 1'
#
loop_
_entity.id
_entity.type
_entity.pdbx_description
1 polymer ?
#
loop_
_entity_poly.entity_id
_entity_poly.type
_entity_poly.pdbx_seq_one_letter_code
_entity_poly.pdbx_strand_id
1 'polypeptide(L)'
;ELQGVPGALVETGVWRGANGILLATLLRAWGDSARRVYNLDSFEWLPPANEKLYPQDTNDIHNSLPEMCPVLTLFADYQAVQRAFQHYGISSRDTLLIKGFFNKTVPKFGRLLTSRNESLAILRLDGDMYESTWQVFVGLYEF
;
A
#
# COMPACT_ATOMS: atom_id res chain seq x y z
N GLU A 1 -22.72 9.54 3.71
CA GLU A 1 -22.31 8.78 2.51
C GLU A 1 -21.09 9.46 1.91
N LEU A 2 -20.07 8.70 1.52
CA LEU A 2 -19.07 9.22 0.57
C LEU A 2 -19.87 9.71 -0.65
N GLN A 3 -19.63 10.94 -1.12
CA GLN A 3 -20.46 11.69 -2.08
C GLN A 3 -20.51 11.08 -3.51
N GLY A 4 -20.55 9.75 -3.65
CA GLY A 4 -20.61 9.06 -4.93
C GLY A 4 -19.28 8.99 -5.69
N VAL A 5 -18.15 9.38 -5.09
CA VAL A 5 -16.83 9.32 -5.75
C VAL A 5 -16.49 7.87 -6.15
N PRO A 6 -16.38 7.54 -7.44
CA PRO A 6 -16.14 6.17 -7.89
C PRO A 6 -14.66 5.79 -7.74
N GLY A 7 -14.40 4.49 -7.61
CA GLY A 7 -13.05 3.93 -7.66
C GLY A 7 -12.65 3.11 -6.45
N ALA A 8 -11.51 2.45 -6.60
CA ALA A 8 -10.90 1.62 -5.57
C ALA A 8 -10.24 2.45 -4.46
N LEU A 9 -9.88 1.78 -3.36
CA LEU A 9 -9.14 2.37 -2.26
C LEU A 9 -7.76 1.74 -2.21
N VAL A 10 -6.71 2.56 -2.19
CA VAL A 10 -5.33 2.09 -2.28
C VAL A 10 -4.52 2.62 -1.10
N GLU A 11 -3.76 1.73 -0.48
CA GLU A 11 -2.71 2.06 0.47
C GLU A 11 -1.34 1.63 -0.08
N THR A 12 -0.34 2.49 0.09
CA THR A 12 1.05 2.27 -0.32
C THR A 12 1.95 2.46 0.90
N GLY A 13 2.38 1.34 1.50
CA GLY A 13 2.96 1.30 2.84
C GLY A 13 1.88 0.87 3.84
N VAL A 14 1.83 -0.43 4.11
CA VAL A 14 0.73 -1.09 4.83
C VAL A 14 1.17 -1.55 6.21
N TRP A 15 2.47 -1.76 6.44
CA TRP A 15 3.02 -2.30 7.68
C TRP A 15 2.30 -3.60 8.10
N ARG A 16 1.58 -3.59 9.23
CA ARG A 16 0.78 -4.73 9.73
C ARG A 16 -0.60 -4.84 9.06
N GLY A 17 -0.93 -3.92 8.16
CA GLY A 17 -2.10 -3.93 7.29
C GLY A 17 -3.42 -3.52 7.95
N ALA A 18 -3.37 -2.82 9.08
CA ALA A 18 -4.55 -2.42 9.85
C ALA A 18 -5.53 -1.53 9.03
N ASN A 19 -5.01 -0.60 8.23
CA ASN A 19 -5.83 0.28 7.40
C ASN A 19 -6.52 -0.48 6.27
N GLY A 20 -5.81 -1.40 5.59
CA GLY A 20 -6.42 -2.31 4.63
C GLY A 20 -7.57 -3.13 5.22
N ILE A 21 -7.43 -3.63 6.45
CA ILE A 21 -8.50 -4.34 7.19
C ILE A 21 -9.66 -3.40 7.49
N LEU A 22 -9.38 -2.19 8.00
CA LEU A 22 -10.39 -1.18 8.32
C LEU A 22 -11.22 -0.83 7.08
N LEU A 23 -10.57 -0.50 5.97
CA LEU A 23 -11.26 -0.13 4.72
C LEU A 23 -12.12 -1.28 4.19
N ALA A 24 -11.60 -2.51 4.18
CA ALA A 24 -12.36 -3.67 3.73
C ALA A 24 -13.58 -3.95 4.63
N THR A 25 -13.42 -3.78 5.95
CA THR A 25 -14.51 -3.92 6.93
C THR A 25 -15.58 -2.85 6.74
N LEU A 26 -15.19 -1.60 6.49
CA LEU A 26 -16.11 -0.50 6.22
C LEU A 26 -16.93 -0.73 4.95
N LEU A 27 -16.29 -1.14 3.85
CA LEU A 27 -17.01 -1.48 2.61
C LEU A 27 -18.06 -2.56 2.84
N ARG A 28 -17.70 -3.63 3.56
CA ARG A 28 -18.65 -4.70 3.94
C ARG A 28 -19.80 -4.18 4.80
N ALA A 29 -19.50 -3.37 5.81
CA ALA A 29 -20.52 -2.78 6.68
C ALA A 29 -21.50 -1.88 5.92
N TRP A 30 -21.04 -1.21 4.85
CA TRP A 30 -21.87 -0.42 3.94
C TRP A 30 -22.53 -1.22 2.83
N GLY A 31 -22.28 -2.53 2.72
CA GLY A 31 -22.78 -3.37 1.63
C GLY A 31 -22.16 -3.04 0.26
N ASP A 32 -21.05 -2.31 0.23
CA ASP A 32 -20.36 -1.95 -0.99
C ASP A 32 -19.48 -3.12 -1.46
N SER A 33 -19.93 -3.78 -2.52
CA SER A 33 -19.19 -4.86 -3.18
C SER A 33 -18.62 -4.45 -4.55
N ALA A 34 -18.79 -3.18 -4.93
CA ALA A 34 -18.29 -2.63 -6.18
C ALA A 34 -16.86 -2.12 -6.03
N ARG A 35 -16.51 -1.54 -4.89
CA ARG A 35 -15.16 -1.08 -4.59
C ARG A 35 -14.28 -2.21 -4.08
N ARG A 36 -12.98 -2.10 -4.36
CA ARG A 36 -11.94 -3.00 -3.86
C ARG A 36 -10.88 -2.22 -3.11
N VAL A 37 -10.27 -2.85 -2.10
CA VAL A 37 -9.08 -2.34 -1.42
C VAL A 37 -7.81 -2.96 -2.01
N TYR A 38 -6.80 -2.16 -2.29
CA TYR A 38 -5.47 -2.61 -2.71
C TYR A 38 -4.42 -2.14 -1.72
N ASN A 39 -3.48 -3.02 -1.39
CA ASN A 39 -2.48 -2.83 -0.36
C ASN A 39 -1.11 -3.13 -0.98
N LEU A 40 -0.36 -2.10 -1.35
CA LEU A 40 0.96 -2.23 -1.94
C LEU A 40 2.02 -2.04 -0.86
N ASP A 41 2.92 -3.01 -0.72
CA ASP A 41 4.04 -2.93 0.22
C ASP A 41 5.17 -3.88 -0.22
N SER A 42 6.40 -3.60 0.18
CA SER A 42 7.50 -4.56 0.01
C SER A 42 7.30 -5.80 0.87
N PHE A 43 6.70 -5.63 2.06
CA PHE A 43 6.68 -6.58 3.19
C PHE A 43 8.09 -6.99 3.62
N GLU A 44 9.06 -6.14 3.33
CA GLU A 44 10.51 -6.37 3.46
C GLU A 44 11.21 -5.12 4.02
N TRP A 45 10.44 -4.24 4.70
CA TRP A 45 10.89 -2.94 5.21
C TRP A 45 11.28 -1.94 4.09
N LEU A 46 11.70 -0.74 4.47
CA LEU A 46 12.10 0.33 3.57
C LEU A 46 13.47 0.02 2.93
N PRO A 47 13.66 0.28 1.62
CA PRO A 47 14.93 0.06 0.94
C PRO A 47 15.98 1.11 1.35
N PRO A 48 17.29 0.85 1.11
CA PRO A 48 18.30 1.89 1.21
C PRO A 48 17.99 3.07 0.27
N ALA A 49 18.29 4.30 0.70
CA ALA A 49 18.07 5.50 -0.10
C ALA A 49 18.82 5.45 -1.44
N ASN A 50 18.13 5.77 -2.52
CA ASN A 50 18.74 5.94 -3.83
C ASN A 50 19.09 7.41 -4.09
N GLU A 51 20.13 7.89 -3.40
CA GLU A 51 20.54 9.30 -3.40
C GLU A 51 20.89 9.85 -4.80
N LYS A 52 21.24 8.96 -5.75
CA LYS A 52 21.54 9.34 -7.13
C LYS A 52 20.29 9.82 -7.88
N LEU A 53 19.15 9.17 -7.67
CA LEU A 53 17.89 9.54 -8.33
C LEU A 53 17.02 10.43 -7.45
N TYR A 54 17.15 10.28 -6.13
CA TYR A 54 16.33 10.94 -5.12
C TYR A 54 17.24 11.51 -4.03
N PRO A 55 17.98 12.61 -4.30
CA PRO A 55 18.89 13.23 -3.33
C PRO A 55 18.17 13.78 -2.08
N GLN A 56 16.85 13.91 -2.12
CA GLN A 56 16.04 14.29 -0.97
C GLN A 56 16.05 13.23 0.14
N ASP A 57 16.34 11.97 -0.19
CA ASP A 57 16.49 10.88 0.77
C ASP A 57 17.93 10.73 1.29
N THR A 58 18.84 11.66 0.95
CA THR A 58 20.21 11.64 1.50
C THR A 58 20.18 11.72 3.03
N ASN A 59 20.90 10.80 3.68
CA ASN A 59 20.88 10.58 5.13
C ASN A 59 19.54 10.09 5.70
N ASP A 60 18.62 9.59 4.88
CA ASP A 60 17.44 8.90 5.39
C ASP A 60 17.86 7.66 6.19
N ILE A 61 17.32 7.53 7.41
CA ILE A 61 17.71 6.49 8.34
C ILE A 61 16.76 5.28 8.33
N HIS A 62 15.62 5.35 7.63
CA HIS A 62 14.54 4.39 7.77
C HIS A 62 15.01 2.97 7.52
N ASN A 63 15.81 2.73 6.48
CA ASN A 63 16.35 1.40 6.17
C ASN A 63 17.11 0.75 7.35
N SER A 64 17.83 1.55 8.13
CA SER A 64 18.65 1.11 9.28
C SER A 64 17.89 1.06 10.60
N LEU A 65 16.71 1.69 10.70
CA LEU A 65 15.92 1.73 11.94
C LEU A 65 15.65 0.35 12.57
N PRO A 66 15.41 -0.74 11.83
CA PRO A 66 15.19 -2.06 12.43
C PRO A 66 16.38 -2.59 13.23
N GLU A 67 17.59 -2.12 12.97
CA GLU A 67 18.79 -2.48 13.75
C GLU A 67 18.71 -1.92 15.17
N MET A 68 18.16 -0.71 15.31
CA MET A 68 17.98 -0.04 16.60
C MET A 68 16.64 -0.38 17.28
N CYS A 69 15.61 -0.67 16.47
CA CYS A 69 14.26 -0.91 16.94
C CYS A 69 13.62 -2.09 16.17
N PRO A 70 13.99 -3.35 16.50
CA PRO A 70 13.52 -4.53 15.76
C PRO A 70 11.99 -4.73 15.79
N VAL A 71 11.29 -4.13 16.75
CA VAL A 71 9.82 -4.19 16.83
C VAL A 71 9.12 -3.55 15.63
N LEU A 72 9.80 -2.65 14.91
CA LEU A 72 9.27 -1.98 13.73
C LEU A 72 8.93 -2.96 12.60
N THR A 73 9.70 -4.04 12.44
CA THR A 73 9.46 -5.06 11.40
C THR A 73 8.64 -6.24 11.93
N LEU A 74 8.40 -6.31 13.25
CA LEU A 74 7.71 -7.42 13.86
C LEU A 74 6.25 -7.52 13.36
N PHE A 75 5.90 -8.70 12.86
CA PHE A 75 4.59 -9.02 12.26
C PHE A 75 4.21 -8.20 11.02
N ALA A 76 5.18 -7.61 10.32
CA ALA A 76 4.96 -6.87 9.08
C ALA A 76 5.39 -7.64 7.82
N ASP A 77 5.81 -8.90 7.96
CA ASP A 77 6.07 -9.76 6.79
C ASP A 77 4.76 -10.17 6.10
N TYR A 78 4.88 -10.54 4.81
CA TYR A 78 3.72 -10.84 3.97
C TYR A 78 2.80 -11.90 4.57
N GLN A 79 3.35 -12.96 5.18
CA GLN A 79 2.55 -14.03 5.75
C GLN A 79 1.85 -13.59 7.05
N ALA A 80 2.52 -12.78 7.87
CA ALA A 80 1.92 -12.20 9.07
C ALA A 80 0.74 -11.28 8.73
N VAL A 81 0.89 -10.42 7.72
CA VAL A 81 -0.19 -9.54 7.25
C VAL A 81 -1.34 -10.36 6.67
N GLN A 82 -1.05 -11.38 5.85
CA GLN A 82 -2.08 -12.31 5.36
C GLN A 82 -2.85 -12.99 6.50
N ARG A 83 -2.15 -13.47 7.54
CA ARG A 83 -2.79 -14.07 8.72
C ARG A 83 -3.65 -13.07 9.48
N ALA A 84 -3.19 -11.82 9.62
CA ALA A 84 -3.99 -10.75 10.23
C ALA A 84 -5.30 -10.54 9.45
N PHE A 85 -5.23 -10.47 8.12
CA PHE A 85 -6.42 -10.30 7.28
C PHE A 85 -7.40 -11.47 7.44
N GLN A 86 -6.89 -12.70 7.42
CA GLN A 86 -7.68 -13.91 7.65
C GLN A 86 -8.32 -13.93 9.04
N HIS A 87 -7.60 -13.49 10.08
CA HIS A 87 -8.11 -13.41 11.45
C HIS A 87 -9.35 -12.52 11.55
N TYR A 88 -9.37 -11.41 10.81
CA TYR A 88 -10.54 -10.51 10.69
C TYR A 88 -11.55 -10.95 9.61
N GLY A 89 -11.41 -12.16 9.07
CA GLY A 89 -12.30 -12.70 8.05
C GLY A 89 -12.24 -11.97 6.71
N ILE A 90 -11.19 -11.20 6.44
CA ILE A 90 -10.98 -10.47 5.19
C ILE A 90 -10.43 -11.43 4.13
N SER A 91 -11.10 -11.52 2.98
CA SER A 91 -10.74 -12.43 1.89
C SER A 91 -10.07 -11.70 0.73
N SER A 92 -9.53 -12.47 -0.22
CA SER A 92 -8.98 -11.93 -1.47
C SER A 92 -10.02 -11.23 -2.37
N ARG A 93 -11.33 -11.42 -2.10
CA ARG A 93 -12.39 -10.68 -2.77
C ARG A 93 -12.43 -9.22 -2.33
N ASP A 94 -12.26 -8.99 -1.03
CA ASP A 94 -12.39 -7.67 -0.39
C ASP A 94 -11.13 -6.83 -0.59
N THR A 95 -9.98 -7.50 -0.61
CA THR A 95 -8.69 -6.83 -0.66
C THR A 95 -7.62 -7.66 -1.34
N LEU A 96 -6.64 -6.98 -1.94
CA LEU A 96 -5.47 -7.60 -2.54
C LEU A 96 -4.19 -7.01 -1.96
N LEU A 97 -3.33 -7.89 -1.45
CA LEU A 97 -1.97 -7.58 -1.06
C LEU A 97 -1.07 -7.71 -2.30
N ILE A 98 -0.38 -6.63 -2.66
CA ILE A 98 0.53 -6.56 -3.80
C ILE A 98 1.94 -6.45 -3.24
N LYS A 99 2.65 -7.57 -3.23
CA LYS A 99 4.00 -7.67 -2.70
C LYS A 99 5.05 -7.12 -3.68
N GLY A 100 5.89 -6.21 -3.18
CA GLY A 100 7.12 -5.74 -3.81
C GLY A 100 7.30 -4.22 -3.71
N PHE A 101 8.54 -3.76 -3.83
CA PHE A 101 8.90 -2.34 -3.84
C PHE A 101 8.15 -1.55 -4.93
N PHE A 102 7.82 -0.29 -4.64
CA PHE A 102 6.97 0.55 -5.50
C PHE A 102 7.52 0.69 -6.92
N ASN A 103 8.84 0.82 -7.09
CA ASN A 103 9.48 0.85 -8.41
C ASN A 103 9.18 -0.38 -9.29
N LYS A 104 8.78 -1.53 -8.71
CA LYS A 104 8.38 -2.74 -9.45
C LYS A 104 6.87 -2.91 -9.51
N THR A 105 6.15 -2.54 -8.44
CA THR A 105 4.71 -2.82 -8.30
C THR A 105 3.86 -1.71 -8.90
N VAL A 106 4.18 -0.43 -8.66
CA VAL A 106 3.38 0.71 -9.12
C VAL A 106 3.18 0.72 -10.65
N PRO A 107 4.21 0.56 -11.51
CA PRO A 107 4.00 0.56 -12.95
C PRO A 107 3.10 -0.59 -13.45
N LYS A 108 3.17 -1.75 -12.79
CA LYS A 108 2.32 -2.91 -13.14
C LYS A 108 0.90 -2.69 -12.65
N PHE A 109 0.74 -2.09 -11.47
CA PHE A 109 -0.55 -1.82 -10.86
C PHE A 109 -1.30 -0.72 -11.61
N GLY A 110 -0.64 0.38 -11.99
CA GLY A 110 -1.25 1.41 -12.85
C GLY A 110 -1.80 0.81 -14.15
N ARG A 111 -1.00 0.01 -14.87
CA ARG A 111 -1.48 -0.72 -16.07
C ARG A 111 -2.67 -1.64 -15.79
N LEU A 112 -2.69 -2.30 -14.62
CA LEU A 112 -3.82 -3.13 -14.22
C LEU A 112 -5.09 -2.28 -14.08
N LEU A 113 -5.01 -1.14 -13.40
CA LEU A 113 -6.13 -0.23 -13.21
C LEU A 113 -6.62 0.34 -14.56
N THR A 114 -5.71 0.81 -15.41
CA THR A 114 -6.04 1.29 -16.77
C THR A 114 -6.74 0.21 -17.58
N SER A 115 -6.22 -1.04 -17.59
CA SER A 115 -6.83 -2.15 -18.33
C SER A 115 -8.22 -2.56 -17.82
N ARG A 116 -8.54 -2.20 -16.58
CA ARG A 116 -9.86 -2.45 -15.95
C ARG A 116 -10.78 -1.22 -16.02
N ASN A 117 -10.32 -0.10 -16.57
CA ASN A 117 -11.01 1.18 -16.50
C ASN A 117 -11.42 1.52 -15.04
N GLU A 118 -10.53 1.22 -14.09
CA GLU A 118 -10.76 1.35 -12.66
C GLU A 118 -10.11 2.65 -12.14
N SER A 119 -10.91 3.59 -11.63
CA SER A 119 -10.41 4.81 -10.99
C SER A 119 -10.04 4.57 -9.53
N LEU A 120 -9.38 5.54 -8.89
CA LEU A 120 -9.13 5.53 -7.45
C LEU A 120 -10.00 6.58 -6.75
N ALA A 121 -10.72 6.15 -5.72
CA ALA A 121 -11.47 7.04 -4.84
C ALA A 121 -10.59 7.53 -3.67
N ILE A 122 -9.68 6.67 -3.19
CA ILE A 122 -8.68 7.00 -2.16
C ILE A 122 -7.33 6.45 -2.59
N LEU A 123 -6.31 7.31 -2.52
CA LEU A 123 -4.91 6.93 -2.65
C LEU A 123 -4.16 7.42 -1.40
N ARG A 124 -3.82 6.49 -0.50
CA ARG A 124 -3.07 6.76 0.74
C ARG A 124 -1.59 6.45 0.53
N LEU A 125 -0.75 7.47 0.66
CA LEU A 125 0.71 7.38 0.56
C LEU A 125 1.28 7.34 1.98
N ASP A 126 2.00 6.27 2.30
CA ASP A 126 2.60 6.05 3.62
C ASP A 126 3.90 5.23 3.51
N GLY A 127 4.71 5.59 2.52
CA GLY A 127 6.01 4.96 2.27
C GLY A 127 7.21 5.70 2.85
N ASP A 128 6.94 6.72 3.69
CA ASP A 128 7.84 7.65 4.40
C ASP A 128 8.84 8.44 3.55
N MET A 129 9.63 7.76 2.70
CA MET A 129 10.71 8.34 1.90
C MET A 129 10.18 9.20 0.74
N TYR A 130 11.01 10.14 0.29
CA TYR A 130 10.76 10.92 -0.92
C TYR A 130 10.61 10.00 -2.13
N GLU A 131 11.53 9.05 -2.33
CA GLU A 131 11.49 8.07 -3.43
C GLU A 131 10.14 7.33 -3.43
N SER A 132 9.72 6.82 -2.28
CA SER A 132 8.45 6.09 -2.13
C SER A 132 7.26 6.95 -2.51
N THR A 133 7.18 8.15 -1.94
CA THR A 133 6.09 9.11 -2.19
C THR A 133 6.05 9.51 -3.66
N TRP A 134 7.20 9.82 -4.24
CA TRP A 134 7.32 10.24 -5.63
C TRP A 134 6.91 9.14 -6.60
N GLN A 135 7.41 7.91 -6.41
CA GLN A 135 7.08 6.77 -7.27
C GLN A 135 5.59 6.48 -7.30
N VAL A 136 4.92 6.54 -6.14
CA VAL A 136 3.48 6.34 -6.05
C VAL A 136 2.73 7.51 -6.68
N PHE A 137 3.11 8.75 -6.36
CA PHE A 137 2.45 9.94 -6.85
C PHE A 137 2.45 10.00 -8.39
N VAL A 138 3.62 9.90 -9.01
CA VAL A 138 3.72 9.95 -10.48
C VAL A 138 3.12 8.73 -11.17
N GLY A 139 3.02 7.60 -10.45
CA GLY A 139 2.55 6.35 -11.00
C GLY A 139 1.06 6.09 -10.85
N LEU A 140 0.39 6.71 -9.86
CA LEU A 140 -1.01 6.42 -9.49
C LEU A 140 -1.88 7.66 -9.25
N TYR A 141 -1.37 8.89 -9.31
CA TYR A 141 -2.22 10.07 -9.15
C TYR A 141 -3.08 10.37 -10.40
N GLU A 142 -2.53 10.18 -11.60
CA GLU A 142 -3.19 10.44 -12.89
C GLU A 142 -3.13 9.26 -13.89
N PHE A 143 -2.90 8.03 -13.39
CA PHE A 143 -2.62 6.83 -14.21
C PHE A 143 -3.68 6.47 -15.28
#